data_AF-A0A933GXB8-F1
#
_entry.id   AF-A0A933GXB8-F1
#
_cell.length_a   1.000
_cell.length_b   1.000
_cell.length_c   1.000
_cell.angle_alpha   90.00
_cell.angle_beta   90.00
_cell.angle_gamma   90.00
#
_symmetry.space_group_name_H-M   'P 1'
#
loop_
_entity.id
_entity.type
_entity.pdbx_description
1 polymer ?
#
loop_
_entity_poly.entity_id
_entity_poly.type
_entity_poly.pdbx_seq_one_letter_code
_entity_poly.pdbx_strand_id
1 'polypeptide(L)'
;MSSVAPARYRIGASIELHDLLALPPDGNRYTRTTEGELALMSPDDWTRHGYPVITLTSLFNRLLSRPYHVLQERAMVFEKVYDLSGRVLPESFLGPKALEPDHAVFDRAPEFVTGPHGLTFVRTGGLRLLVEVLSEGTWRSDLGVGGSDGIDKMRTYLEAGVPEYWILNPSVDPGSCRVPVRSGRFLARSAGASRWEEIPVERGVVRSRSIPTVSIDLEAFWRDCCL
;
A
#
# COMPACT_ATOMS: atom_id res chain seq x y z
N MET A 1 -24.23 2.29 -16.90
CA MET A 1 -22.83 2.01 -16.53
C MET A 1 -22.39 0.76 -17.27
N SER A 2 -21.21 0.75 -17.88
CA SER A 2 -20.69 -0.43 -18.60
C SER A 2 -20.54 -1.59 -17.60
N SER A 3 -21.10 -2.76 -17.92
CA SER A 3 -20.95 -3.98 -17.11
C SER A 3 -19.64 -4.73 -17.39
N VAL A 4 -18.80 -4.19 -18.28
CA VAL A 4 -17.54 -4.80 -18.74
C VAL A 4 -16.38 -4.05 -18.11
N ALA A 5 -15.60 -4.77 -17.31
CA ALA A 5 -14.31 -4.38 -16.78
C ALA A 5 -13.20 -4.74 -17.80
N PRO A 6 -11.94 -4.33 -17.56
CA PRO A 6 -10.87 -4.56 -18.50
C PRO A 6 -10.60 -6.05 -18.78
N ALA A 7 -9.95 -6.32 -19.90
CA ALA A 7 -9.62 -7.68 -20.35
C ALA A 7 -10.83 -8.65 -20.41
N ARG A 8 -12.04 -8.11 -20.64
CA ARG A 8 -13.31 -8.84 -20.81
C ARG A 8 -13.92 -9.42 -19.53
N TYR A 9 -13.41 -9.07 -18.35
CA TYR A 9 -14.12 -9.39 -17.11
C TYR A 9 -15.43 -8.60 -17.03
N ARG A 10 -16.42 -9.14 -16.34
CA ARG A 10 -17.68 -8.46 -16.05
C ARG A 10 -17.78 -8.22 -14.56
N ILE A 11 -18.33 -7.08 -14.16
CA ILE A 11 -18.69 -6.88 -12.75
C ILE A 11 -19.68 -7.97 -12.34
N GLY A 12 -19.45 -8.59 -11.18
CA GLY A 12 -20.18 -9.74 -10.67
C GLY A 12 -19.72 -11.10 -11.22
N ALA A 13 -18.75 -11.13 -12.15
CA ALA A 13 -18.13 -12.39 -12.55
C ALA A 13 -17.07 -12.82 -11.53
N SER A 14 -16.89 -14.13 -11.35
CA SER A 14 -15.79 -14.67 -10.56
C SER A 14 -14.44 -14.23 -11.15
N ILE A 15 -13.52 -13.84 -10.27
CA ILE A 15 -12.16 -13.48 -10.62
C ILE A 15 -11.22 -14.09 -9.59
N GLU A 16 -10.08 -14.60 -10.03
CA GLU A 16 -9.04 -15.08 -9.13
C GLU A 16 -8.22 -13.91 -8.57
N LEU A 17 -7.74 -14.02 -7.33
CA LEU A 17 -7.01 -12.94 -6.66
C LEU A 17 -5.77 -12.47 -7.44
N HIS A 18 -5.05 -13.39 -8.08
CA HIS A 18 -3.87 -13.07 -8.86
C HIS A 18 -4.20 -12.30 -10.15
N ASP A 19 -5.36 -12.56 -10.75
CA ASP A 19 -5.84 -11.81 -11.92
C ASP A 19 -6.37 -10.43 -11.53
N LEU A 20 -7.04 -10.30 -10.37
CA LEU A 20 -7.45 -9.00 -9.83
C LEU A 20 -6.26 -8.04 -9.72
N LEU A 21 -5.13 -8.52 -9.19
CA LEU A 21 -3.90 -7.72 -9.04
C LEU A 21 -3.17 -7.40 -10.35
N ALA A 22 -3.56 -8.06 -11.44
CA ALA A 22 -3.01 -7.83 -12.77
C ALA A 22 -4.03 -7.13 -13.69
N LEU A 23 -5.19 -6.71 -13.15
CA LEU A 23 -6.15 -5.93 -13.91
C LEU A 23 -5.48 -4.64 -14.41
N PRO A 24 -5.62 -4.33 -15.70
CA PRO A 24 -5.08 -3.11 -16.25
C PRO A 24 -5.85 -1.89 -15.68
N PRO A 25 -5.19 -0.81 -15.22
CA PRO A 25 -5.90 0.40 -14.82
C PRO A 25 -6.69 0.99 -15.99
N ASP A 26 -7.96 1.22 -15.76
CA ASP A 26 -8.89 1.88 -16.67
C ASP A 26 -9.54 3.12 -16.04
N GLY A 27 -8.94 3.60 -14.95
CA GLY A 27 -9.47 4.69 -14.11
C GLY A 27 -10.41 4.21 -13.01
N ASN A 28 -10.74 2.92 -12.94
CA ASN A 28 -11.52 2.35 -11.84
C ASN A 28 -10.62 1.60 -10.85
N ARG A 29 -11.06 1.57 -9.59
CA ARG A 29 -10.50 0.68 -8.55
C ARG A 29 -11.41 -0.53 -8.41
N TYR A 30 -10.80 -1.71 -8.48
CA TYR A 30 -11.49 -2.98 -8.37
C TYR A 30 -11.20 -3.65 -7.05
N THR A 31 -12.19 -4.39 -6.56
CA THR A 31 -12.05 -5.26 -5.40
C THR A 31 -12.68 -6.61 -5.71
N ARG A 32 -12.51 -7.54 -4.78
CA ARG A 32 -13.10 -8.87 -4.85
C ARG A 32 -13.98 -9.10 -3.63
N THR A 33 -15.22 -9.51 -3.86
CA THR A 33 -16.18 -9.80 -2.79
C THR A 33 -15.76 -11.05 -2.00
N THR A 34 -16.45 -11.31 -0.89
CA THR A 34 -16.25 -12.53 -0.08
C THR A 34 -16.56 -13.81 -0.87
N GLU A 35 -17.40 -13.72 -1.89
CA GLU A 35 -17.78 -14.81 -2.81
C GLU A 35 -16.80 -14.96 -3.98
N GLY A 36 -15.79 -14.08 -4.05
CA GLY A 36 -14.76 -14.11 -5.09
C GLY A 36 -15.16 -13.43 -6.40
N GLU A 37 -16.18 -12.57 -6.37
CA GLU A 37 -16.67 -11.85 -7.54
C GLU A 37 -15.96 -10.50 -7.71
N LEU A 38 -15.74 -10.10 -8.96
CA LEU A 38 -15.20 -8.78 -9.31
C LEU A 38 -16.23 -7.70 -8.99
N ALA A 39 -15.84 -6.72 -8.18
CA ALA A 39 -16.65 -5.56 -7.85
C ALA A 39 -15.87 -4.27 -8.05
N LEU A 40 -16.60 -3.16 -8.21
CA LEU A 40 -16.02 -1.82 -8.09
C LEU A 40 -15.80 -1.53 -6.62
N MET A 41 -14.62 -1.02 -6.28
CA MET A 41 -14.33 -0.54 -4.94
C MET A 41 -15.10 0.76 -4.72
N SER A 42 -15.81 0.86 -3.59
CA SER A 42 -16.37 2.13 -3.15
C SER A 42 -15.22 3.13 -2.91
N PRO A 43 -15.40 4.42 -3.24
CA PRO A 43 -14.41 5.43 -2.89
C PRO A 43 -14.12 5.40 -1.40
N ASP A 44 -12.85 5.58 -1.03
CA ASP A 44 -12.49 5.70 0.37
C ASP A 44 -13.13 6.95 1.00
N ASP A 45 -13.46 6.86 2.30
CA ASP A 45 -13.97 7.98 3.06
C ASP A 45 -12.92 9.10 3.11
N TRP A 46 -13.30 10.29 2.64
CA TRP A 46 -12.36 11.41 2.49
C TRP A 46 -11.78 11.85 3.84
N THR A 47 -12.62 11.87 4.87
CA THR A 47 -12.20 12.23 6.23
C THR A 47 -11.31 11.19 6.88
N ARG A 48 -11.52 9.90 6.58
CA ARG A 48 -10.76 8.81 7.21
C ARG A 48 -9.52 8.42 6.43
N HIS A 49 -9.46 8.58 5.12
CA HIS A 49 -8.34 8.11 4.31
C HIS A 49 -7.80 9.21 3.39
N GLY A 50 -8.66 9.89 2.64
CA GLY A 50 -8.25 10.92 1.68
C GLY A 50 -7.41 12.07 2.30
N TYR A 51 -7.89 12.67 3.40
CA TYR A 51 -7.15 13.74 4.07
C TYR A 51 -5.81 13.29 4.64
N PRO A 52 -5.70 12.17 5.39
CA PRO A 52 -4.39 11.64 5.78
C PRO A 52 -3.42 11.44 4.62
N VAL A 53 -3.88 10.88 3.49
CA VAL A 53 -3.06 10.66 2.31
C VAL A 53 -2.55 11.99 1.72
N ILE A 54 -3.41 13.00 1.58
CA ILE A 54 -3.03 14.33 1.07
C ILE A 54 -2.07 15.05 2.02
N THR A 55 -2.31 14.95 3.33
CA THR A 55 -1.44 15.53 4.37
C THR A 55 -0.06 14.88 4.34
N LEU A 56 0.03 13.56 4.16
CA LEU A 56 1.31 12.85 3.96
C LEU A 56 2.03 13.32 2.70
N THR A 57 1.33 13.44 1.57
CA THR A 57 1.92 13.97 0.32
C THR A 57 2.52 15.35 0.55
N SER A 58 1.79 16.24 1.22
CA SER A 58 2.24 17.60 1.54
C SER A 58 3.45 17.60 2.49
N LEU A 59 3.42 16.73 3.51
CA LEU A 59 4.51 16.56 4.46
C LEU A 59 5.78 16.07 3.77
N PHE A 60 5.68 15.03 2.95
CA PHE A 60 6.82 14.46 2.24
C PHE A 60 7.40 15.45 1.23
N ASN A 61 6.58 16.16 0.48
CA ASN A 61 7.07 17.20 -0.44
C ASN A 61 7.84 18.33 0.27
N ARG A 62 7.56 18.58 1.55
CA ARG A 62 8.29 19.56 2.37
C ARG A 62 9.58 18.99 2.98
N LEU A 63 9.54 17.74 3.44
CA LEU A 63 10.68 17.10 4.13
C LEU A 63 11.72 16.53 3.15
N LEU A 64 11.30 16.15 1.96
CA LEU A 64 12.12 15.47 0.98
C LEU A 64 12.50 16.43 -0.13
N SER A 65 13.79 16.49 -0.39
CA SER A 65 14.36 17.13 -1.57
C SER A 65 15.12 16.10 -2.39
N ARG A 66 15.64 16.50 -3.54
CA ARG A 66 16.48 15.60 -4.36
C ARG A 66 17.62 15.02 -3.50
N PRO A 67 17.92 13.72 -3.65
CA PRO A 67 17.52 12.84 -4.75
C PRO A 67 16.19 12.08 -4.55
N TYR A 68 15.42 12.39 -3.50
CA TYR A 68 14.21 11.62 -3.21
C TYR A 68 13.04 11.93 -4.15
N HIS A 69 12.26 10.90 -4.47
CA HIS A 69 11.04 10.98 -5.28
C HIS A 69 9.88 10.32 -4.53
N VAL A 70 8.75 11.02 -4.45
CA VAL A 70 7.53 10.53 -3.79
C VAL A 70 6.49 10.22 -4.87
N LEU A 71 5.98 9.00 -4.88
CA LEU A 71 4.86 8.58 -5.72
C LEU A 71 3.66 8.27 -4.82
N GLN A 72 2.51 8.83 -5.16
CA GLN A 72 1.24 8.55 -4.51
C GLN A 72 0.42 7.59 -5.36
N GLU A 73 -0.16 6.55 -4.74
CA GLU A 73 -1.13 5.62 -5.35
C GLU A 73 -0.66 5.11 -6.73
N ARG A 74 0.57 4.59 -6.79
CA ARG A 74 1.14 4.03 -8.02
C ARG A 74 1.31 2.53 -7.90
N ALA A 75 0.72 1.80 -8.84
CA ALA A 75 0.91 0.36 -9.00
C ALA A 75 2.40 -0.01 -9.17
N MET A 76 2.92 -0.78 -8.20
CA MET A 76 4.29 -1.27 -8.15
C MET A 76 4.32 -2.78 -8.42
N VAL A 77 5.20 -3.21 -9.33
CA VAL A 77 5.34 -4.64 -9.64
C VAL A 77 6.26 -5.31 -8.63
N PHE A 78 5.79 -6.44 -8.10
CA PHE A 78 6.54 -7.31 -7.20
C PHE A 78 6.74 -8.67 -7.85
N GLU A 79 7.95 -9.24 -7.76
CA GLU A 79 8.27 -10.56 -8.32
C GLU A 79 7.38 -11.65 -7.71
N LYS A 80 7.20 -11.60 -6.39
CA LYS A 80 6.34 -12.50 -5.63
C LYS A 80 5.33 -11.68 -4.85
N VAL A 81 4.08 -12.09 -4.91
CA VAL A 81 3.00 -11.56 -4.07
C VAL A 81 2.46 -12.72 -3.27
N TYR A 82 2.28 -12.51 -1.96
CA TYR A 82 1.85 -13.54 -1.04
C TYR A 82 0.38 -13.33 -0.66
N ASP A 83 -0.35 -14.44 -0.50
CA ASP A 83 -1.64 -14.43 0.17
C ASP A 83 -1.48 -14.46 1.70
N LEU A 84 -2.57 -14.19 2.44
CA LEU A 84 -2.60 -14.25 3.90
C LEU A 84 -2.34 -15.66 4.48
N SER A 85 -2.41 -16.70 3.65
CA SER A 85 -2.00 -18.06 4.02
C SER A 85 -0.49 -18.30 3.82
N GLY A 86 0.24 -17.30 3.32
CA GLY A 86 1.67 -17.35 3.08
C GLY A 86 2.08 -18.03 1.78
N ARG A 87 1.13 -18.32 0.88
CA ARG A 87 1.41 -18.91 -0.43
C ARG A 87 1.76 -17.82 -1.42
N VAL A 88 2.70 -18.10 -2.31
CA VAL A 88 2.97 -17.22 -3.45
C VAL A 88 1.82 -17.36 -4.43
N LEU A 89 1.23 -16.24 -4.83
CA LEU A 89 0.19 -16.20 -5.84
C LEU A 89 0.75 -16.60 -7.21
N PRO A 90 0.04 -17.44 -7.99
CA PRO A 90 0.50 -17.87 -9.30
C PRO A 90 0.62 -16.68 -10.27
N GLU A 91 1.26 -16.91 -11.40
CA GLU A 91 1.29 -15.93 -12.50
C GLU A 91 -0.14 -15.64 -12.98
N SER A 92 -0.39 -14.39 -13.35
CA SER A 92 -1.63 -14.01 -14.02
C SER A 92 -1.42 -14.01 -15.52
N PHE A 93 -2.43 -14.46 -16.26
CA PHE A 93 -2.43 -14.36 -17.71
C PHE A 93 -2.62 -12.92 -18.20
N LEU A 94 -3.06 -12.00 -17.32
CA LEU A 94 -3.23 -10.57 -17.61
C LEU A 94 -1.92 -9.78 -17.53
N GLY A 95 -0.89 -10.35 -16.90
CA GLY A 95 0.44 -9.75 -16.81
C GLY A 95 1.00 -9.71 -15.38
N PRO A 96 1.95 -8.80 -15.10
CA PRO A 96 2.57 -8.72 -13.79
C PRO A 96 1.55 -8.28 -12.74
N LYS A 97 1.61 -8.92 -11.56
CA LYS A 97 0.84 -8.50 -10.39
C LYS A 97 1.45 -7.22 -9.84
N ALA A 98 0.61 -6.25 -9.52
CA ALA A 98 1.03 -5.01 -8.88
C ALA A 98 0.28 -4.78 -7.57
N LEU A 99 0.94 -4.11 -6.62
CA LEU A 99 0.31 -3.57 -5.43
C LEU A 99 0.40 -2.05 -5.48
N GLU A 100 -0.64 -1.39 -4.99
CA GLU A 100 -0.74 0.07 -4.99
C GLU A 100 -0.66 0.56 -3.53
N PRO A 101 0.53 0.95 -3.05
CA PRO A 101 0.67 1.62 -1.76
C PRO A 101 0.22 3.07 -1.87
N ASP A 102 -0.27 3.64 -0.77
CA ASP A 102 -0.68 5.06 -0.73
C ASP A 102 0.49 5.99 -1.02
N HIS A 103 1.67 5.69 -0.45
CA HIS A 103 2.92 6.38 -0.80
C HIS A 103 4.09 5.42 -0.96
N ALA A 104 4.93 5.72 -1.94
CA ALA A 104 6.23 5.11 -2.14
C ALA A 104 7.31 6.20 -2.28
N VAL A 105 8.39 6.08 -1.52
CA VAL A 105 9.52 7.02 -1.55
C VAL A 105 10.77 6.32 -2.07
N PHE A 106 11.37 6.89 -3.11
CA PHE A 106 12.57 6.38 -3.77
C PHE A 106 13.75 7.31 -3.53
N ASP A 107 14.97 6.78 -3.45
CA ASP A 107 16.23 7.54 -3.32
C ASP A 107 16.84 7.98 -4.67
N ARG A 108 16.18 7.62 -5.77
CA ARG A 108 16.56 7.93 -7.14
C ARG A 108 15.30 7.99 -8.00
N ALA A 109 15.44 8.45 -9.25
CA ALA A 109 14.33 8.47 -10.19
C ALA A 109 13.74 7.05 -10.34
N PRO A 110 12.41 6.88 -10.15
CA PRO A 110 11.78 5.57 -10.24
C PRO A 110 11.87 5.02 -11.67
N GLU A 111 12.13 3.72 -11.78
CA GLU A 111 12.15 3.02 -13.05
C GLU A 111 10.75 2.53 -13.40
N PHE A 112 10.35 2.77 -14.62
CA PHE A 112 9.03 2.38 -15.12
C PHE A 112 9.12 1.18 -16.07
N VAL A 113 8.09 0.33 -16.05
CA VAL A 113 7.94 -0.79 -16.97
C VAL A 113 6.58 -0.71 -17.66
N THR A 114 6.56 -0.82 -18.97
CA THR A 114 5.32 -0.85 -19.75
C THR A 114 4.88 -2.30 -19.95
N GLY A 115 3.71 -2.66 -19.43
CA GLY A 115 3.11 -3.98 -19.60
C GLY A 115 2.40 -4.17 -20.95
N PRO A 116 1.83 -5.37 -21.20
CA PRO A 116 1.28 -5.78 -22.50
C PRO A 116 0.16 -4.89 -23.07
N HIS A 117 -0.50 -4.09 -22.22
CA HIS A 117 -1.61 -3.21 -22.60
C HIS A 117 -1.22 -1.72 -22.62
N GLY A 118 0.08 -1.40 -22.73
CA GLY A 118 0.57 -0.02 -22.76
C GLY A 118 0.62 0.66 -21.38
N LEU A 119 0.49 -0.13 -20.32
CA LEU A 119 0.37 0.35 -18.95
C LEU A 119 1.70 0.48 -18.27
N THR A 120 1.89 1.56 -17.54
CA THR A 120 3.15 1.86 -16.88
C THR A 120 3.07 1.52 -15.40
N PHE A 121 3.90 0.57 -14.98
CA PHE A 121 4.09 0.23 -13.58
C PHE A 121 5.44 0.72 -13.07
N VAL A 122 5.59 0.78 -11.76
CA VAL A 122 6.84 1.17 -11.11
C VAL A 122 7.61 -0.07 -10.63
N ARG A 123 8.90 -0.13 -10.92
CA ARG A 123 9.81 -1.14 -10.33
C ARG A 123 10.23 -0.71 -8.93
N THR A 124 10.54 -1.67 -8.07
CA THR A 124 10.97 -1.44 -6.67
C THR A 124 12.41 -0.93 -6.53
N GLY A 125 13.16 -0.79 -7.63
CA GLY A 125 14.55 -0.34 -7.60
C GLY A 125 14.72 1.07 -7.01
N GLY A 126 15.50 1.20 -5.93
CA GLY A 126 15.70 2.48 -5.22
C GLY A 126 14.60 2.83 -4.21
N LEU A 127 13.61 1.95 -4.00
CA LEU A 127 12.57 2.13 -2.98
C LEU A 127 13.18 2.14 -1.57
N ARG A 128 12.74 3.10 -0.74
CA ARG A 128 13.20 3.25 0.66
C ARG A 128 12.07 3.09 1.66
N LEU A 129 10.91 3.66 1.37
CA LEU A 129 9.78 3.68 2.29
C LEU A 129 8.48 3.42 1.53
N LEU A 130 7.65 2.52 2.06
CA LEU A 130 6.24 2.40 1.72
C LEU A 130 5.38 2.88 2.89
N VAL A 131 4.27 3.54 2.58
CA VAL A 131 3.27 3.96 3.56
C VAL A 131 1.89 3.47 3.13
N GLU A 132 1.13 2.96 4.09
CA GLU A 132 -0.28 2.61 3.94
C GLU A 132 -1.08 3.28 5.06
N VAL A 133 -2.21 3.85 4.73
CA VAL A 133 -3.21 4.45 5.60
C VAL A 133 -4.38 3.49 5.68
N LEU A 134 -4.56 2.87 6.83
CA LEU A 134 -5.56 1.82 7.01
C LEU A 134 -6.96 2.31 6.66
N SER A 135 -7.65 1.53 5.84
CA SER A 135 -9.08 1.65 5.58
C SER A 135 -9.83 0.42 6.10
N GLU A 136 -11.15 0.52 6.26
CA GLU A 136 -12.00 -0.60 6.69
C GLU A 136 -11.90 -1.81 5.74
N GLY A 137 -11.69 -1.55 4.45
CA GLY A 137 -11.62 -2.58 3.42
C GLY A 137 -10.25 -3.27 3.28
N THR A 138 -9.15 -2.58 3.61
CA THR A 138 -7.80 -3.08 3.29
C THR A 138 -6.96 -3.45 4.50
N TRP A 139 -7.34 -3.04 5.72
CA TRP A 139 -6.44 -3.10 6.88
C TRP A 139 -5.88 -4.48 7.19
N ARG A 140 -6.64 -5.56 6.92
CA ARG A 140 -6.18 -6.94 7.11
C ARG A 140 -5.01 -7.26 6.20
N SER A 141 -5.10 -6.83 4.95
CA SER A 141 -4.06 -7.01 3.94
C SER A 141 -2.82 -6.19 4.28
N ASP A 142 -3.00 -4.94 4.68
CA ASP A 142 -1.91 -4.03 5.06
C ASP A 142 -1.16 -4.56 6.31
N LEU A 143 -1.88 -5.08 7.30
CA LEU A 143 -1.29 -5.65 8.51
C LEU A 143 -0.80 -7.10 8.36
N GLY A 144 -1.11 -7.78 7.25
CA GLY A 144 -0.81 -9.21 7.07
C GLY A 144 -1.50 -10.10 8.11
N VAL A 145 -2.73 -9.76 8.52
CA VAL A 145 -3.48 -10.49 9.57
C VAL A 145 -4.80 -11.05 9.06
N GLY A 146 -5.13 -12.25 9.52
CA GLY A 146 -6.33 -12.98 9.12
C GLY A 146 -5.98 -14.34 8.54
N GLY A 147 -6.94 -14.98 7.88
CA GLY A 147 -6.74 -16.23 7.16
C GLY A 147 -7.65 -16.29 5.93
N SER A 148 -7.13 -16.89 4.85
CA SER A 148 -7.72 -17.03 3.51
C SER A 148 -7.76 -15.78 2.61
N ASP A 149 -7.74 -16.07 1.30
CA ASP A 149 -8.03 -15.30 0.06
C ASP A 149 -7.79 -13.77 -0.05
N GLY A 150 -7.01 -13.19 0.86
CA GLY A 150 -6.51 -11.81 0.78
C GLY A 150 -5.00 -11.73 0.57
N ILE A 151 -4.50 -10.53 0.30
CA ILE A 151 -3.06 -10.28 0.12
C ILE A 151 -2.37 -10.09 1.47
N ASP A 152 -1.16 -10.63 1.62
CA ASP A 152 -0.27 -10.32 2.72
C ASP A 152 0.74 -9.27 2.24
N LYS A 153 0.35 -7.99 2.28
CA LYS A 153 1.23 -6.88 1.84
C LYS A 153 2.47 -6.81 2.72
N MET A 154 2.31 -6.99 4.03
CA MET A 154 3.42 -6.96 4.99
C MET A 154 4.51 -7.98 4.64
N ARG A 155 4.15 -9.23 4.32
CA ARG A 155 5.10 -10.25 3.85
C ARG A 155 5.62 -9.95 2.45
N THR A 156 4.74 -9.54 1.53
CA THR A 156 5.14 -9.21 0.16
C THR A 156 6.21 -8.12 0.14
N TYR A 157 6.03 -7.04 0.89
CA TYR A 157 7.00 -5.96 1.02
C TYR A 157 8.29 -6.41 1.70
N LEU A 158 8.21 -7.25 2.73
CA LEU A 158 9.38 -7.79 3.41
C LEU A 158 10.26 -8.64 2.49
N GLU A 159 9.65 -9.59 1.80
CA GLU A 159 10.32 -10.52 0.90
C GLU A 159 10.84 -9.83 -0.36
N ALA A 160 10.15 -8.77 -0.81
CA ALA A 160 10.64 -7.87 -1.87
C ALA A 160 11.81 -6.97 -1.43
N GLY A 161 12.15 -7.00 -0.14
CA GLY A 161 13.28 -6.27 0.41
C GLY A 161 13.04 -4.78 0.61
N VAL A 162 11.79 -4.36 0.76
CA VAL A 162 11.43 -2.98 1.12
C VAL A 162 12.15 -2.60 2.42
N PRO A 163 12.95 -1.51 2.45
CA PRO A 163 13.73 -1.17 3.64
C PRO A 163 12.86 -0.73 4.82
N GLU A 164 11.75 -0.05 4.56
CA GLU A 164 10.90 0.51 5.60
C GLU A 164 9.42 0.51 5.19
N TYR A 165 8.54 0.17 6.13
CA TYR A 165 7.10 0.08 5.90
C TYR A 165 6.34 0.73 7.06
N TRP A 166 5.55 1.76 6.75
CA TRP A 166 4.76 2.53 7.71
C TRP A 166 3.27 2.27 7.50
N ILE A 167 2.57 2.04 8.60
CA ILE A 167 1.14 1.74 8.58
C ILE A 167 0.47 2.72 9.54
N LEU A 168 -0.35 3.61 9.02
CA LEU A 168 -1.01 4.66 9.79
C LEU A 168 -2.47 4.26 10.02
N ASN A 169 -2.95 4.35 11.27
CA ASN A 169 -4.35 4.15 11.59
C ASN A 169 -5.04 5.51 11.78
N PRO A 170 -5.82 5.98 10.79
CA PRO A 170 -6.56 7.23 10.89
C PRO A 170 -7.86 7.09 11.69
N SER A 171 -8.24 5.86 12.05
CA SER A 171 -9.51 5.59 12.72
C SER A 171 -9.61 6.33 14.05
N VAL A 172 -10.84 6.71 14.37
CA VAL A 172 -11.25 7.25 15.67
C VAL A 172 -11.96 6.19 16.53
N ASP A 173 -12.23 5.01 15.96
CA ASP A 173 -12.88 3.90 16.65
C ASP A 173 -11.83 2.84 17.07
N PRO A 174 -11.63 2.63 18.38
CA PRO A 174 -10.67 1.65 18.91
C PRO A 174 -10.99 0.19 18.56
N GLY A 175 -12.19 -0.13 18.04
CA GLY A 175 -12.56 -1.48 17.61
C GLY A 175 -12.22 -1.83 16.16
N SER A 176 -11.85 -0.85 15.34
CA SER A 176 -11.75 -1.01 13.87
C SER A 176 -10.56 -1.84 13.39
N CYS A 177 -9.41 -1.79 14.08
CA CYS A 177 -8.25 -2.62 13.79
C CYS A 177 -7.35 -2.77 15.03
N ARG A 178 -6.27 -3.58 14.93
CA ARG A 178 -5.34 -3.84 16.04
C ARG A 178 -4.35 -2.71 16.32
N VAL A 179 -4.27 -1.69 15.47
CA VAL A 179 -3.40 -0.53 15.64
C VAL A 179 -4.19 0.52 16.43
N PRO A 180 -3.63 1.19 17.46
CA PRO A 180 -4.36 2.20 18.22
C PRO A 180 -4.91 3.33 17.33
N VAL A 181 -6.00 3.97 17.75
CA VAL A 181 -6.59 5.12 17.04
C VAL A 181 -5.57 6.24 16.89
N ARG A 182 -5.60 6.93 15.74
CA ARG A 182 -4.71 8.06 15.43
C ARG A 182 -3.25 7.76 15.80
N SER A 183 -2.76 6.63 15.31
CA SER A 183 -1.39 6.16 15.58
C SER A 183 -0.81 5.46 14.35
N GLY A 184 0.31 4.76 14.51
CA GLY A 184 0.82 3.92 13.44
C GLY A 184 1.71 2.81 13.95
N ARG A 185 1.98 1.86 13.05
CA ARG A 185 2.98 0.82 13.19
C ARG A 185 4.08 1.08 12.19
N PHE A 186 5.31 1.20 12.68
CA PHE A 186 6.45 1.64 11.90
C PHE A 186 7.50 0.54 11.92
N LEU A 187 7.86 0.04 10.74
CA LEU A 187 8.69 -1.14 10.60
C LEU A 187 9.90 -0.83 9.74
N ALA A 188 11.09 -1.19 10.23
CA ALA A 188 12.31 -1.20 9.45
C ALA A 188 12.76 -2.65 9.23
N ARG A 189 13.25 -2.95 8.04
CA ARG A 189 13.85 -4.26 7.78
C ARG A 189 15.17 -4.35 8.52
N SER A 190 15.37 -5.43 9.26
CA SER A 190 16.64 -5.69 9.94
C SER A 190 17.74 -6.02 8.92
N ALA A 191 18.97 -5.55 9.17
CA ALA A 191 20.10 -5.77 8.27
C ALA A 191 20.34 -7.28 8.05
N GLY A 192 20.20 -7.74 6.82
CA GLY A 192 20.45 -9.14 6.44
C GLY A 192 19.36 -10.14 6.86
N ALA A 193 18.21 -9.70 7.39
CA ALA A 193 17.16 -10.60 7.85
C ALA A 193 15.88 -10.56 6.99
N SER A 194 15.11 -11.64 7.07
CA SER A 194 13.73 -11.79 6.58
C SER A 194 12.72 -11.43 7.67
N ARG A 195 12.94 -10.31 8.38
CA ARG A 195 12.03 -9.85 9.45
C ARG A 195 11.93 -8.32 9.51
N TRP A 196 10.77 -7.86 9.96
CA TRP A 196 10.53 -6.49 10.39
C TRP A 196 10.99 -6.28 11.84
N GLU A 197 11.53 -5.10 12.11
CA GLU A 197 11.78 -4.58 13.46
C GLU A 197 10.97 -3.31 13.66
N GLU A 198 10.35 -3.17 14.84
CA GLU A 198 9.61 -1.96 15.13
C GLU A 198 10.54 -0.75 15.31
N ILE A 199 10.16 0.36 14.69
CA ILE A 199 10.76 1.67 14.90
C ILE A 199 10.01 2.29 16.08
N PRO A 200 10.70 2.66 17.17
CA PRO A 200 10.05 3.25 18.33
C PRO A 200 9.48 4.63 17.99
N VAL A 201 8.31 4.92 18.56
CA VAL A 201 7.74 6.27 18.59
C VAL A 201 8.16 6.92 19.90
N GLU A 202 9.03 7.92 19.81
CA GLU A 202 9.58 8.60 20.99
C GLU A 202 8.90 9.95 21.17
N ARG A 203 8.19 10.11 22.29
CA ARG A 203 7.44 11.35 22.61
C ARG A 203 6.52 11.79 21.47
N GLY A 204 5.81 10.84 20.86
CA GLY A 204 4.88 11.10 19.75
C GLY A 204 5.54 11.26 18.37
N VAL A 205 6.87 11.15 18.27
CA VAL A 205 7.61 11.31 17.02
C VAL A 205 8.19 9.99 16.54
N VAL A 206 7.89 9.61 15.29
CA VAL A 206 8.59 8.53 14.58
C VAL A 206 9.66 9.14 13.66
N ARG A 207 10.83 8.49 13.58
CA ARG A 207 11.93 8.88 12.69
C ARG A 207 12.27 7.73 11.75
N SER A 208 12.36 8.03 10.46
CA SER A 208 12.70 7.01 9.47
C SER A 208 14.14 6.52 9.64
N ARG A 209 14.35 5.21 9.52
CA ARG A 209 15.69 4.60 9.54
C ARG A 209 16.33 4.60 8.15
N SER A 210 15.52 4.53 7.10
CA SER A 210 15.96 4.48 5.70
C SER A 210 16.15 5.87 5.07
N ILE A 211 15.49 6.90 5.62
CA ILE A 211 15.51 8.28 5.15
C ILE A 211 15.72 9.24 6.34
N PRO A 212 16.97 9.63 6.66
CA PRO A 212 17.28 10.38 7.89
C PRO A 212 16.57 11.72 8.07
N THR A 213 16.10 12.35 6.98
CA THR A 213 15.39 13.63 7.01
C THR A 213 13.90 13.49 7.28
N VAL A 214 13.36 12.27 7.28
CA VAL A 214 11.92 12.04 7.47
C VAL A 214 11.64 11.72 8.94
N SER A 215 10.78 12.55 9.53
CA SER A 215 10.16 12.29 10.82
C SER A 215 8.73 12.81 10.84
N ILE A 216 7.84 12.13 11.56
CA ILE A 216 6.45 12.55 11.74
C ILE A 216 6.19 12.73 13.23
N ASP A 217 5.79 13.94 13.61
CA ASP A 217 5.08 14.19 14.86
C ASP A 217 3.62 13.78 14.65
N LEU A 218 3.21 12.68 15.28
CA LEU A 218 1.89 12.09 15.06
C LEU A 218 0.77 13.00 15.58
N GLU A 219 0.99 13.73 16.68
CA GLU A 219 -0.03 14.63 17.21
C GLU A 219 -0.27 15.79 16.25
N ALA A 220 0.80 16.41 15.75
CA ALA A 220 0.71 17.48 14.75
C ALA A 220 0.08 16.96 13.45
N PHE A 221 0.52 15.79 12.97
CA PHE A 221 0.00 15.19 11.75
C PHE A 221 -1.51 14.95 11.82
N TRP A 222 -2.01 14.34 12.90
CA TRP A 222 -3.44 14.08 13.03
C TRP A 222 -4.29 15.33 13.24
N ARG A 223 -3.70 16.38 13.83
CA ARG A 223 -4.34 17.69 13.93
C ARG A 223 -4.52 18.32 12.54
N ASP A 224 -3.50 18.23 11.69
CA ASP A 224 -3.54 18.75 10.32
C ASP A 224 -4.51 17.97 9.41
N CYS A 225 -4.78 16.69 9.71
CA CYS A 225 -5.76 15.88 8.98
C CYS A 225 -7.23 16.23 9.30
N CYS A 226 -7.49 17.00 10.36
CA CYS A 226 -8.84 17.33 10.82
C CYS A 226 -9.35 18.71 10.34
N LEU A 227 -8.69 19.31 9.34
CA LEU A 227 -9.05 20.61 8.76
C LEU A 227 -10.35 20.56 7.93
#